data_AF-A0A2I1E390-F1
#
_entry.id   AF-A0A2I1E390-F1
#
_cell.length_a   1.000
_cell.length_b   1.000
_cell.length_c   1.000
_cell.angle_alpha   90.00
_cell.angle_beta   90.00
_cell.angle_gamma   90.00
#
_symmetry.space_group_name_H-M   'P 1'
#
loop_
_entity.id
_entity.type
_entity.pdbx_description
1 polymer ?
#
loop_
_entity_poly.entity_id
_entity_poly.type
_entity_poly.pdbx_seq_one_letter_code
_entity_poly.pdbx_strand_id
1 'polypeptide(L)'
;MLKDKNIVMTIVHKIEIIEEALLVNEYNLIWNKKIVMGGFRKWSKKVTDAIWKNEILNSEKLDDLFMYNFRKEFDWQTTLEFVSNRINFTQRQCSQKDTRDRSYRIKNLLKELPTYDTLLKRNTNKIENDICKRYMNDKVEDWEHIWICEVNKSTIDEIAQESIYNFEKQLEDKNLQDEIKILRNYNFDFMRILEQTSIVLRGKSRIWEILRGVYNNNFSSLLFDNLLKFVIKNLWNFVYEEFRQRIWIPRCDEIKELNVKKVYKKWIYEKEKTEMN
;
A
#
# COMPACT_ATOMS: atom_id res chain seq x y z
N MET A 1 10.01 -25.48 11.05
CA MET A 1 9.90 -26.80 11.71
C MET A 1 9.88 -26.58 13.22
N LEU A 2 8.71 -26.70 13.85
CA LEU A 2 8.56 -26.49 15.29
C LEU A 2 9.16 -27.69 16.05
N LYS A 3 10.09 -27.40 16.97
CA LYS A 3 10.88 -28.40 17.74
C LYS A 3 10.32 -28.64 19.14
N ASP A 4 9.05 -28.36 19.37
CA ASP A 4 8.45 -28.51 20.70
C ASP A 4 7.62 -29.81 20.77
N LYS A 5 8.12 -30.79 21.52
CA LYS A 5 7.57 -32.16 21.56
C LYS A 5 6.16 -32.21 22.15
N ASN A 6 5.78 -31.24 22.97
CA ASN A 6 4.46 -31.18 23.60
C ASN A 6 3.35 -30.73 22.61
N ILE A 7 3.68 -29.91 21.61
CA ILE A 7 2.71 -29.48 20.57
C ILE A 7 2.42 -30.63 19.60
N VAL A 8 3.44 -31.43 19.26
CA VAL A 8 3.31 -32.58 18.34
C VAL A 8 2.36 -33.65 18.91
N MET A 9 2.30 -33.83 20.23
CA MET A 9 1.37 -34.78 20.88
C MET A 9 -0.10 -34.35 20.86
N THR A 10 -0.40 -33.08 20.58
CA THR A 10 -1.79 -32.58 20.52
C THR A 10 -2.41 -32.74 19.12
N ILE A 11 -1.59 -33.09 18.12
CA ILE A 11 -2.04 -33.32 16.75
C ILE A 11 -2.45 -34.80 16.63
N VAL A 12 -3.73 -35.08 16.90
CA VAL A 12 -4.30 -36.43 16.84
C VAL A 12 -4.37 -36.99 15.40
N HIS A 13 -4.06 -36.19 14.37
CA HIS A 13 -4.19 -36.60 12.97
C HIS A 13 -2.86 -36.47 12.24
N LYS A 14 -2.27 -37.62 11.92
CA LYS A 14 -1.12 -37.74 11.03
C LYS A 14 -1.65 -37.55 9.60
N ILE A 15 -1.37 -36.40 8.99
CA ILE A 15 -1.72 -36.16 7.59
C ILE A 15 -0.56 -36.65 6.75
N GLU A 16 -0.75 -37.77 6.05
CA GLU A 16 0.17 -38.31 5.07
C GLU A 16 -0.40 -38.02 3.67
N ILE A 17 0.35 -37.32 2.82
CA ILE A 17 -0.07 -37.00 1.46
C ILE A 17 0.57 -38.03 0.54
N ILE A 18 -0.25 -38.92 -0.01
CA ILE A 18 0.19 -39.91 -1.00
C ILE A 18 0.14 -39.24 -2.37
N GLU A 19 1.30 -38.88 -2.92
CA GLU A 19 1.40 -38.15 -4.19
C GLU A 19 0.81 -38.94 -5.37
N GLU A 20 0.90 -40.27 -5.33
CA GLU A 20 0.33 -41.17 -6.36
C GLU A 20 -1.20 -41.12 -6.41
N ALA A 21 -1.86 -40.81 -5.28
CA ALA A 21 -3.32 -40.71 -5.19
C ALA A 21 -3.86 -39.36 -5.73
N LEU A 22 -2.99 -38.37 -5.95
CA LEU A 22 -3.39 -37.08 -6.55
C LEU A 22 -3.60 -37.16 -8.07
N LEU A 23 -3.24 -38.29 -8.70
CA LEU A 23 -3.38 -38.52 -10.14
C LEU A 23 -4.80 -38.92 -10.56
N VAL A 24 -5.66 -39.38 -9.64
CA VAL A 24 -7.01 -39.88 -9.96
C VAL A 24 -8.07 -39.16 -9.09
N ASN A 25 -8.96 -38.42 -9.74
CA ASN A 25 -9.95 -37.53 -9.11
C ASN A 25 -11.17 -38.31 -8.56
N GLU A 26 -10.95 -39.30 -7.68
CA GLU A 26 -12.00 -40.24 -7.24
C GLU A 26 -12.28 -40.27 -5.73
N TYR A 27 -11.87 -39.25 -4.96
CA TYR A 27 -12.19 -39.21 -3.53
C TYR A 27 -13.12 -38.06 -3.14
N ASN A 28 -14.17 -38.40 -2.39
CA ASN A 28 -15.01 -37.45 -1.66
C ASN A 28 -14.18 -36.81 -0.54
N LEU A 29 -13.92 -35.52 -0.65
CA LEU A 29 -13.18 -34.80 0.37
C LEU A 29 -14.07 -34.53 1.58
N ILE A 30 -13.62 -34.82 2.79
CA ILE A 30 -14.41 -34.66 4.02
C ILE A 30 -13.73 -33.62 4.92
N TRP A 31 -14.46 -32.58 5.32
CA TRP A 31 -14.01 -31.57 6.28
C TRP A 31 -14.99 -31.46 7.43
N ASN A 32 -14.50 -31.58 8.68
CA ASN A 32 -15.32 -31.57 9.90
C ASN A 32 -16.56 -32.50 9.80
N LYS A 33 -16.34 -33.75 9.37
CA LYS A 33 -17.38 -34.78 9.16
C LYS A 33 -18.44 -34.44 8.10
N LYS A 34 -18.22 -33.41 7.27
CA LYS A 34 -19.10 -33.06 6.15
C LYS A 34 -18.40 -33.32 4.82
N ILE A 35 -19.10 -33.97 3.89
CA ILE A 35 -18.62 -34.15 2.51
C ILE A 35 -18.58 -32.78 1.83
N VAL A 36 -17.42 -32.43 1.30
CA VAL A 36 -17.20 -31.24 0.50
C VAL A 36 -17.66 -31.56 -0.92
N MET A 37 -18.83 -31.03 -1.26
CA MET A 37 -19.37 -31.14 -2.62
C MET A 37 -18.58 -30.26 -3.59
N GLY A 38 -18.03 -30.86 -4.64
CA GLY A 38 -17.30 -30.18 -5.72
C GLY A 38 -15.77 -30.31 -5.65
N GLY A 39 -15.06 -29.77 -6.64
CA GLY A 39 -13.61 -29.96 -6.77
C GLY A 39 -12.79 -29.35 -5.63
N PHE A 40 -11.86 -30.13 -5.05
CA PHE A 40 -10.98 -29.76 -3.94
C PHE A 40 -10.35 -28.37 -4.09
N ARG A 41 -9.80 -28.07 -5.27
CA ARG A 41 -9.16 -26.77 -5.55
C ARG A 41 -10.10 -25.58 -5.35
N LYS A 42 -11.38 -25.71 -5.74
CA LYS A 42 -12.38 -24.64 -5.56
C LYS A 42 -12.71 -24.46 -4.07
N TRP A 43 -12.83 -25.56 -3.33
CA TRP A 43 -13.06 -25.50 -1.88
C TRP A 43 -11.87 -24.90 -1.13
N SER A 44 -10.65 -25.40 -1.38
CA SER A 44 -9.44 -24.89 -0.75
C SER A 44 -9.25 -23.40 -1.03
N LYS A 45 -9.51 -22.94 -2.26
CA LYS A 45 -9.52 -21.51 -2.58
C LYS A 45 -10.50 -20.72 -1.71
N LYS A 46 -11.75 -21.18 -1.55
CA LYS A 46 -12.74 -20.51 -0.70
C LYS A 46 -12.34 -20.46 0.77
N VAL A 47 -11.71 -21.54 1.29
CA VAL A 47 -11.19 -21.59 2.66
C VAL A 47 -10.08 -20.56 2.83
N THR A 48 -9.11 -20.56 1.94
CA THR A 48 -8.01 -19.59 1.94
C THR A 48 -8.53 -18.16 1.87
N ASP A 49 -9.48 -17.87 0.95
CA ASP A 49 -10.10 -16.54 0.83
C ASP A 49 -10.82 -16.13 2.13
N ALA A 50 -11.46 -17.07 2.83
CA ALA A 50 -12.12 -16.80 4.12
C ALA A 50 -11.11 -16.51 5.24
N ILE A 51 -10.00 -17.25 5.30
CA ILE A 51 -8.92 -17.02 6.26
C ILE A 51 -8.32 -15.63 6.04
N TRP A 52 -7.94 -15.29 4.80
CA TRP A 52 -7.36 -13.97 4.49
C TRP A 52 -8.33 -12.83 4.78
N LYS A 53 -9.63 -12.99 4.48
CA LYS A 53 -10.65 -12.00 4.85
C LYS A 53 -10.71 -11.81 6.36
N ASN A 54 -10.71 -12.90 7.12
CA ASN A 54 -10.70 -12.83 8.58
C ASN A 54 -9.44 -12.12 9.10
N GLU A 55 -8.26 -12.42 8.54
CA GLU A 55 -7.02 -11.75 8.92
C GLU A 55 -7.04 -10.25 8.61
N ILE A 56 -7.51 -9.86 7.43
CA ILE A 56 -7.60 -8.45 7.03
C ILE A 56 -8.60 -7.69 7.91
N LEU A 57 -9.76 -8.27 8.21
CA LEU A 57 -10.82 -7.63 8.99
C LEU A 57 -10.46 -7.50 10.48
N ASN A 58 -9.57 -8.34 11.00
CA ASN A 58 -9.08 -8.27 12.38
C ASN A 58 -7.64 -7.74 12.47
N SER A 59 -7.13 -7.13 11.39
CA SER A 59 -5.77 -6.60 11.36
C SER A 59 -5.78 -5.17 11.90
N GLU A 60 -5.08 -4.97 13.04
CA GLU A 60 -4.86 -3.67 13.67
C GLU A 60 -4.33 -2.59 12.70
N LYS A 61 -3.64 -3.01 11.63
CA LYS A 61 -3.09 -2.13 10.59
C LYS A 61 -4.14 -1.39 9.75
N LEU A 62 -5.38 -1.84 9.77
CA LEU A 62 -6.49 -1.27 9.01
C LEU A 62 -7.64 -0.81 9.90
N ASP A 63 -7.50 -0.92 11.23
CA ASP A 63 -8.55 -0.56 12.18
C ASP A 63 -9.00 0.88 11.98
N ASP A 64 -8.07 1.80 11.74
CA ASP A 64 -8.38 3.21 11.48
C ASP A 64 -9.27 3.42 10.24
N LEU A 65 -9.17 2.55 9.23
CA LEU A 65 -9.98 2.62 8.02
C LEU A 65 -11.36 1.94 8.15
N PHE A 66 -11.56 1.11 9.17
CA PHE A 66 -12.82 0.39 9.38
C PHE A 66 -13.63 0.94 10.55
N MET A 67 -13.00 1.22 11.70
CA MET A 67 -13.66 1.56 12.96
C MET A 67 -14.61 2.75 12.83
N TYR A 68 -14.18 3.80 12.11
CA TYR A 68 -14.97 5.02 11.92
C TYR A 68 -15.65 5.11 10.55
N ASN A 69 -15.58 4.07 9.72
CA ASN A 69 -16.18 4.03 8.39
C ASN A 69 -17.65 3.55 8.40
N PHE A 70 -18.38 3.83 9.47
CA PHE A 70 -19.79 3.43 9.63
C PHE A 70 -20.71 4.09 8.60
N ARG A 71 -20.33 5.25 8.06
CA ARG A 71 -21.07 5.96 7.00
C ARG A 71 -20.76 5.48 5.58
N LYS A 72 -19.90 4.46 5.43
CA LYS A 72 -19.42 3.98 4.12
C LYS A 72 -18.81 5.12 3.29
N GLU A 73 -17.92 5.89 3.91
CA GLU A 73 -17.20 6.98 3.27
C GLU A 73 -16.27 6.49 2.15
N PHE A 74 -15.85 5.22 2.18
CA PHE A 74 -14.91 4.67 1.20
C PHE A 74 -15.59 3.78 0.16
N ASP A 75 -15.22 3.97 -1.11
CA ASP A 75 -15.49 3.03 -2.20
C ASP A 75 -14.44 1.92 -2.15
N TRP A 76 -14.75 0.85 -1.40
CA TRP A 76 -13.86 -0.29 -1.29
C TRP A 76 -13.65 -1.02 -2.62
N GLN A 77 -14.59 -0.96 -3.56
CA GLN A 77 -14.41 -1.61 -4.86
C GLN A 77 -13.33 -0.87 -5.66
N THR A 78 -13.48 0.44 -5.85
CA THR A 78 -12.47 1.26 -6.54
C THR A 78 -11.12 1.20 -5.80
N THR A 79 -11.14 1.23 -4.47
CA THR A 79 -9.93 1.10 -3.64
C THR A 79 -9.20 -0.22 -3.89
N LEU A 80 -9.90 -1.36 -3.87
CA LEU A 80 -9.28 -2.67 -4.04
C LEU A 80 -8.81 -2.91 -5.47
N GLU A 81 -9.54 -2.40 -6.47
CA GLU A 81 -9.10 -2.39 -7.87
C GLU A 81 -7.80 -1.60 -8.04
N PHE A 82 -7.70 -0.44 -7.40
CA PHE A 82 -6.51 0.40 -7.38
C PHE A 82 -5.31 -0.29 -6.69
N VAL A 83 -5.49 -0.78 -5.47
CA VAL A 83 -4.44 -1.45 -4.68
C VAL A 83 -3.93 -2.72 -5.37
N SER A 84 -4.84 -3.45 -6.03
CA SER A 84 -4.52 -4.63 -6.83
C SER A 84 -3.94 -4.31 -8.21
N ASN A 85 -3.71 -3.03 -8.50
CA ASN A 85 -3.16 -2.51 -9.76
C ASN A 85 -3.96 -2.90 -11.02
N ARG A 86 -5.28 -3.10 -10.85
CA ARG A 86 -6.19 -3.46 -11.95
C ARG A 86 -6.57 -2.30 -12.85
N ILE A 87 -6.20 -1.08 -12.45
CA ILE A 87 -6.34 0.13 -13.27
C ILE A 87 -5.35 0.16 -14.45
N ASN A 88 -4.18 -0.48 -14.30
CA ASN A 88 -3.09 -0.43 -15.28
C ASN A 88 -2.83 -1.79 -15.94
N PHE A 89 -3.22 -2.89 -15.28
CA PHE A 89 -2.95 -4.25 -15.74
C PHE A 89 -4.18 -5.14 -15.65
N THR A 90 -4.35 -6.00 -16.65
CA THR A 90 -5.38 -7.03 -16.67
C THR A 90 -5.13 -8.09 -15.59
N GLN A 91 -6.16 -8.89 -15.30
CA GLN A 91 -6.08 -9.93 -14.28
C GLN A 91 -4.95 -10.95 -14.52
N ARG A 92 -4.55 -11.16 -15.79
CA ARG A 92 -3.62 -12.21 -16.22
C ARG A 92 -2.19 -11.70 -16.43
N GLN A 93 -1.93 -10.41 -16.27
CA GLN A 93 -0.59 -9.84 -16.43
C GLN A 93 0.17 -9.92 -15.11
N CYS A 94 1.41 -10.41 -15.16
CA CYS A 94 2.34 -10.48 -14.03
C CYS A 94 3.71 -10.01 -14.50
N SER A 95 3.88 -8.69 -14.60
CA SER A 95 5.18 -8.08 -14.90
C SER A 95 5.92 -7.72 -13.61
N GLN A 96 7.23 -7.50 -13.70
CA GLN A 96 8.01 -7.02 -12.57
C GLN A 96 7.54 -5.62 -12.13
N LYS A 97 7.12 -4.77 -13.08
CA LYS A 97 6.53 -3.45 -12.80
C LYS A 97 5.24 -3.60 -12.01
N ASP A 98 4.30 -4.44 -12.48
CA ASP A 98 3.06 -4.72 -11.77
C ASP A 98 3.30 -5.18 -10.32
N THR A 99 4.22 -6.13 -10.15
CA THR A 99 4.55 -6.69 -8.83
C THR A 99 5.06 -5.61 -7.87
N ARG A 100 5.93 -4.70 -8.37
CA ARG A 100 6.48 -3.59 -7.57
C ARG A 100 5.38 -2.58 -7.19
N ASP A 101 4.56 -2.17 -8.14
CA ASP A 101 3.50 -1.18 -7.91
C ASP A 101 2.43 -1.71 -6.95
N ARG A 102 1.96 -2.94 -7.15
CA ARG A 102 1.02 -3.60 -6.24
C ARG A 102 1.63 -3.80 -4.86
N SER A 103 2.89 -4.23 -4.76
CA SER A 103 3.56 -4.35 -3.46
C SER A 103 3.67 -3.00 -2.74
N TYR A 104 3.96 -1.92 -3.47
CA TYR A 104 4.01 -0.59 -2.88
C TYR A 104 2.63 -0.17 -2.36
N ARG A 105 1.58 -0.26 -3.18
CA ARG A 105 0.22 0.12 -2.78
C ARG A 105 -0.29 -0.69 -1.58
N ILE A 106 -0.06 -2.00 -1.56
CA ILE A 106 -0.45 -2.85 -0.42
C ILE A 106 0.29 -2.44 0.86
N LYS A 107 1.63 -2.29 0.80
CA LYS A 107 2.42 -1.86 1.97
C LYS A 107 2.01 -0.46 2.42
N ASN A 108 1.73 0.42 1.45
CA ASN A 108 1.29 1.76 1.74
C ASN A 108 -0.12 1.79 2.32
N LEU A 109 -1.03 0.87 2.00
CA LEU A 109 -2.35 0.71 2.62
C LEU A 109 -2.28 0.11 4.04
N LEU A 110 -1.24 -0.68 4.34
CA LEU A 110 -1.04 -1.37 5.64
C LEU A 110 -0.09 -0.65 6.63
N LYS A 111 0.51 0.48 6.25
CA LYS A 111 1.47 1.31 7.01
C LYS A 111 2.78 0.54 7.21
N GLU A 112 3.09 -0.31 6.24
CA GLU A 112 4.22 -1.24 6.23
C GLU A 112 5.28 -0.90 5.19
N LEU A 113 5.28 0.36 4.74
CA LEU A 113 6.41 0.89 3.99
C LEU A 113 7.69 0.74 4.83
N PRO A 114 8.87 0.54 4.21
CA PRO A 114 10.12 0.36 4.93
C PRO A 114 10.62 1.67 5.56
N THR A 115 9.98 2.08 6.65
CA THR A 115 10.36 3.16 7.57
C THR A 115 11.37 2.64 8.59
N TYR A 116 12.16 3.50 9.23
CA TYR A 116 13.09 3.02 10.27
C TYR A 116 12.36 2.37 11.46
N ASP A 117 11.21 2.88 11.89
CA ASP A 117 10.35 2.23 12.89
C ASP A 117 9.92 0.81 12.45
N THR A 118 9.40 0.68 11.24
CA THR A 118 8.96 -0.62 10.70
C THR A 118 10.13 -1.60 10.57
N LEU A 119 11.29 -1.13 10.13
CA LEU A 119 12.47 -1.97 9.95
C LEU A 119 13.09 -2.39 11.28
N LEU A 120 13.07 -1.52 12.29
CA LEU A 120 13.49 -1.82 13.66
C LEU A 120 12.60 -2.90 14.27
N LYS A 121 11.28 -2.76 14.20
CA LYS A 121 10.30 -3.77 14.65
C LYS A 121 10.50 -5.13 13.98
N ARG A 122 10.93 -5.15 12.71
CA ARG A 122 11.24 -6.37 11.95
C ARG A 122 12.65 -6.91 12.17
N ASN A 123 13.46 -6.27 13.01
CA ASN A 123 14.87 -6.61 13.23
C ASN A 123 15.66 -6.76 11.90
N THR A 124 15.38 -5.89 10.94
CA THR A 124 15.98 -5.94 9.60
C THR A 124 17.29 -5.17 9.56
N ASN A 125 18.33 -5.73 8.92
CA ASN A 125 19.60 -5.06 8.64
C ASN A 125 20.36 -4.49 9.85
N LYS A 126 20.11 -5.00 11.07
CA LYS A 126 20.73 -4.50 12.32
C LYS A 126 20.55 -2.99 12.49
N ILE A 127 19.37 -2.47 12.16
CA ILE A 127 19.00 -1.09 12.43
C ILE A 127 18.91 -0.90 13.95
N GLU A 128 19.64 0.08 14.47
CA GLU A 128 19.82 0.30 15.92
C GLU A 128 18.74 1.23 16.50
N ASN A 129 18.15 2.10 15.68
CA ASN A 129 17.12 3.05 16.09
C ASN A 129 16.13 3.32 14.95
N ASP A 130 14.97 3.83 15.33
CA ASP A 130 13.85 4.19 14.46
C ASP A 130 13.89 5.65 13.99
N ILE A 131 14.96 6.38 14.31
CA ILE A 131 15.12 7.80 14.04
C ILE A 131 15.29 8.08 12.54
N CYS A 132 14.64 9.14 12.06
CA CYS A 132 14.76 9.62 10.69
C CYS A 132 16.19 10.08 10.39
N LYS A 133 16.89 9.38 9.49
CA LYS A 133 18.28 9.70 9.15
C LYS A 133 18.47 10.89 8.23
N ARG A 134 17.36 11.41 7.68
CA ARG A 134 17.36 12.61 6.86
C ARG A 134 17.26 13.87 7.70
N TYR A 135 16.60 13.77 8.85
CA TYR A 135 16.23 14.89 9.71
C TYR A 135 17.08 14.92 10.98
N MET A 136 17.57 16.10 11.38
CA MET A 136 18.59 16.22 12.43
C MET A 136 18.04 16.35 13.87
N ASN A 137 16.74 16.22 14.10
CA ASN A 137 16.15 16.43 15.43
C ASN A 137 15.58 15.15 16.08
N ASP A 138 16.22 14.00 15.88
CA ASP A 138 15.91 12.73 16.56
C ASP A 138 14.43 12.28 16.54
N LYS A 139 13.64 12.74 15.55
CA LYS A 139 12.25 12.31 15.37
C LYS A 139 12.20 10.88 14.84
N VAL A 140 11.27 10.08 15.38
CA VAL A 140 10.96 8.73 14.89
C VAL A 140 10.45 8.79 13.45
N GLU A 141 11.02 7.96 12.58
CA GLU A 141 10.57 7.78 11.20
C GLU A 141 9.50 6.68 11.12
N ASP A 142 8.29 7.04 11.53
CA ASP A 142 7.10 6.22 11.32
C ASP A 142 6.49 6.45 9.93
N TRP A 143 5.33 5.83 9.66
CA TRP A 143 4.65 5.97 8.38
C TRP A 143 4.19 7.42 8.11
N GLU A 144 3.76 8.16 9.13
CA GLU A 144 3.26 9.52 8.94
C GLU A 144 4.40 10.49 8.68
N HIS A 145 5.49 10.39 9.46
CA HIS A 145 6.66 11.24 9.36
C HIS A 145 7.24 11.28 7.95
N ILE A 146 7.21 10.18 7.19
CA ILE A 146 7.70 10.16 5.80
C ILE A 146 7.04 11.25 4.94
N TRP A 147 5.74 11.44 5.10
CA TRP A 147 4.94 12.34 4.27
C TRP A 147 5.06 13.81 4.70
N ILE A 148 5.31 14.05 5.98
CA ILE A 148 5.40 15.40 6.57
C ILE A 148 6.82 15.78 6.99
N CYS A 149 7.83 14.99 6.59
CA CYS A 149 9.22 15.26 6.93
C CYS A 149 9.62 16.64 6.37
N GLU A 150 10.21 17.48 7.22
CA GLU A 150 10.63 18.85 6.89
C GLU A 150 11.75 18.89 5.83
N VAL A 151 12.42 17.76 5.58
CA VAL A 151 13.45 17.61 4.54
C VAL A 151 12.82 17.39 3.15
N ASN A 152 11.54 17.04 3.08
CA ASN A 152 10.85 16.87 1.81
C ASN A 152 10.81 18.21 1.05
N LYS A 153 11.04 18.15 -0.27
CA LYS A 153 11.09 19.36 -1.12
C LYS A 153 9.76 20.10 -1.23
N SER A 154 8.66 19.39 -1.04
CA SER A 154 7.31 19.92 -1.14
C SER A 154 6.43 19.27 -0.08
N THR A 155 5.45 20.01 0.40
CA THR A 155 4.43 19.50 1.31
C THR A 155 3.37 18.69 0.55
N ILE A 156 2.58 17.91 1.27
CA ILE A 156 1.48 17.14 0.65
C ILE A 156 0.40 18.06 0.07
N ASP A 157 0.20 19.25 0.65
CA ASP A 157 -0.79 20.21 0.16
C ASP A 157 -0.32 20.86 -1.14
N GLU A 158 0.95 21.29 -1.19
CA GLU A 158 1.58 21.81 -2.42
C GLU A 158 1.54 20.78 -3.55
N ILE A 159 1.88 19.53 -3.26
CA ILE A 159 1.83 18.46 -4.26
C ILE A 159 0.40 18.26 -4.77
N ALA A 160 -0.61 18.22 -3.89
CA ALA A 160 -2.00 18.04 -4.29
C ALA A 160 -2.48 19.16 -5.24
N GLN A 161 -2.14 20.41 -4.93
CA GLN A 161 -2.48 21.57 -5.74
C GLN A 161 -1.76 21.56 -7.10
N GLU A 162 -0.44 21.36 -7.11
CA GLU A 162 0.35 21.32 -8.34
C GLU A 162 -0.01 20.12 -9.22
N SER A 163 -0.46 19.01 -8.63
CA SER A 163 -0.90 17.82 -9.36
C SER A 163 -2.06 18.11 -10.31
N ILE A 164 -2.96 19.03 -9.96
CA ILE A 164 -4.08 19.41 -10.86
C ILE A 164 -3.54 20.06 -12.13
N TYR A 165 -2.61 20.99 -11.98
CA TYR A 165 -1.99 21.69 -13.10
C TYR A 165 -1.13 20.74 -13.96
N ASN A 166 -0.36 19.86 -13.33
CA ASN A 166 0.44 18.86 -14.04
C ASN A 166 -0.45 17.85 -14.78
N PHE A 167 -1.59 17.48 -14.19
CA PHE A 167 -2.57 16.63 -14.84
C PHE A 167 -3.23 17.32 -16.04
N GLU A 168 -3.56 18.60 -15.91
CA GLU A 168 -4.09 19.41 -17.02
C GLU A 168 -3.12 19.44 -18.20
N LYS A 169 -1.83 19.71 -17.96
CA LYS A 169 -0.78 19.64 -18.98
C LYS A 169 -0.73 18.28 -19.67
N GLN A 170 -0.86 17.19 -18.91
CA GLN A 170 -0.87 15.85 -19.46
C GLN A 170 -2.08 15.60 -20.38
N LEU A 171 -3.23 16.23 -20.08
CA LEU A 171 -4.41 16.18 -20.95
C LEU A 171 -4.23 17.05 -22.19
N GLU A 172 -3.60 18.22 -22.06
CA GLU A 172 -3.26 19.12 -23.18
C GLU A 172 -2.33 18.42 -24.19
N ASP A 173 -1.27 17.75 -23.70
CA ASP A 173 -0.34 16.97 -24.52
C ASP A 173 -1.04 15.83 -25.30
N LYS A 174 -2.15 15.31 -24.76
CA LYS A 174 -2.97 14.26 -25.39
C LYS A 174 -4.14 14.82 -26.20
N ASN A 175 -4.29 16.14 -26.26
CA ASN A 175 -5.38 16.86 -26.92
C ASN A 175 -6.79 16.43 -26.46
N LEU A 176 -6.96 16.21 -25.14
CA LEU A 176 -8.20 15.74 -24.51
C LEU A 176 -9.06 16.93 -24.01
N GLN A 177 -9.67 17.64 -24.95
CA GLN A 177 -10.35 18.93 -24.67
C GLN A 177 -11.58 18.80 -23.75
N ASP A 178 -12.35 17.73 -23.87
CA ASP A 178 -13.55 17.51 -23.04
C ASP A 178 -13.15 17.24 -21.58
N GLU A 179 -12.10 16.45 -21.36
CA GLU A 179 -11.54 16.17 -20.05
C GLU A 179 -10.93 17.41 -19.41
N ILE A 180 -10.26 18.27 -20.17
CA ILE A 180 -9.73 19.55 -19.68
C ILE A 180 -10.88 20.44 -19.20
N LYS A 181 -11.96 20.54 -19.97
CA LYS A 181 -13.15 21.32 -19.59
C LYS A 181 -13.76 20.79 -18.29
N ILE A 182 -13.86 19.47 -18.16
CA ILE A 182 -14.31 18.84 -16.92
C ILE A 182 -13.37 19.16 -15.76
N LEU A 183 -12.06 18.99 -15.93
CA LEU A 183 -11.07 19.26 -14.89
C LEU A 183 -11.17 20.70 -14.38
N ARG A 184 -11.23 21.68 -15.28
CA ARG A 184 -11.37 23.10 -14.93
C ARG A 184 -12.66 23.42 -14.19
N ASN A 185 -13.75 22.72 -14.50
CA ASN A 185 -15.04 22.92 -13.82
C ASN A 185 -15.06 22.35 -12.39
N TYR A 186 -14.31 21.27 -12.14
CA TYR A 186 -14.39 20.51 -10.88
C TYR A 186 -13.11 20.55 -10.03
N ASN A 187 -12.06 21.26 -10.46
CA ASN A 187 -10.79 21.33 -9.73
C ASN A 187 -10.94 21.89 -8.31
N PHE A 188 -11.72 22.97 -8.15
CA PHE A 188 -12.01 23.57 -6.85
C PHE A 188 -12.80 22.63 -5.95
N ASP A 189 -13.79 21.91 -6.50
CA ASP A 189 -14.55 20.92 -5.73
C ASP A 189 -13.68 19.74 -5.30
N PHE A 190 -12.79 19.28 -6.19
CA PHE A 190 -11.84 18.23 -5.88
C PHE A 190 -10.91 18.64 -4.72
N MET A 191 -10.29 19.83 -4.80
CA MET A 191 -9.44 20.34 -3.71
C MET A 191 -10.23 20.58 -2.42
N ARG A 192 -11.43 21.14 -2.51
CA ARG A 192 -12.30 21.35 -1.35
C ARG A 192 -12.61 20.03 -0.63
N ILE A 193 -12.84 18.94 -1.36
CA ILE A 193 -13.06 17.62 -0.75
C ILE A 193 -11.78 17.13 -0.05
N LEU A 194 -10.61 17.35 -0.66
CA LEU A 194 -9.32 16.93 -0.11
C LEU A 194 -8.96 17.65 1.19
N GLU A 195 -9.19 18.96 1.25
CA GLU A 195 -8.85 19.81 2.40
C GLU A 195 -9.81 19.61 3.58
N GLN A 196 -11.02 19.11 3.33
CA GLN A 196 -11.97 18.79 4.39
C GLN A 196 -11.43 17.72 5.35
N THR A 197 -11.88 17.80 6.60
CA THR A 197 -11.52 16.83 7.64
C THR A 197 -12.08 15.45 7.31
N SER A 198 -11.25 14.43 7.48
CA SER A 198 -11.67 13.04 7.35
C SER A 198 -12.49 12.62 8.57
N ILE A 199 -13.66 12.04 8.31
CA ILE A 199 -14.51 11.45 9.34
C ILE A 199 -13.91 10.12 9.83
N VAL A 200 -13.19 9.42 8.94
CA VAL A 200 -12.61 8.11 9.21
C VAL A 200 -11.23 8.24 9.83
N LEU A 201 -10.32 8.99 9.19
CA LEU A 201 -8.98 9.29 9.69
C LEU A 201 -9.02 10.52 10.60
N ARG A 202 -9.34 10.30 11.88
CA ARG A 202 -9.51 11.38 12.88
C ARG A 202 -8.27 12.30 12.96
N GLY A 203 -8.51 13.60 12.94
CA GLY A 203 -7.46 14.62 13.01
C GLY A 203 -6.66 14.82 11.72
N LYS A 204 -7.07 14.17 10.61
CA LYS A 204 -6.44 14.29 9.30
C LYS A 204 -7.41 14.89 8.28
N SER A 205 -6.89 15.51 7.24
CA SER A 205 -7.67 15.88 6.04
C SER A 205 -7.87 14.67 5.12
N ARG A 206 -8.76 14.76 4.12
CA ARG A 206 -8.96 13.68 3.15
C ARG A 206 -7.79 13.47 2.19
N ILE A 207 -6.82 14.39 2.11
CA ILE A 207 -5.53 14.15 1.45
C ILE A 207 -4.87 12.88 2.01
N TRP A 208 -5.01 12.63 3.32
CA TRP A 208 -4.47 11.43 3.95
C TRP A 208 -5.14 10.14 3.49
N GLU A 209 -6.40 10.20 3.05
CA GLU A 209 -7.09 9.06 2.45
C GLU A 209 -6.52 8.73 1.07
N ILE A 210 -6.17 9.76 0.27
CA ILE A 210 -5.41 9.56 -0.97
C ILE A 210 -4.04 8.98 -0.63
N LEU A 211 -3.27 9.57 0.29
CA LEU A 211 -1.95 9.04 0.68
C LEU A 211 -2.02 7.58 1.12
N ARG A 212 -3.12 7.16 1.74
CA ARG A 212 -3.39 5.77 2.13
C ARG A 212 -3.67 4.84 0.94
N GLY A 213 -4.11 5.40 -0.18
CA GLY A 213 -4.57 4.69 -1.38
C GLY A 213 -6.03 4.26 -1.29
N VAL A 214 -6.87 5.00 -0.57
CA VAL A 214 -8.29 4.70 -0.35
C VAL A 214 -9.17 5.74 -1.04
N TYR A 215 -10.13 5.28 -1.84
CA TYR A 215 -11.01 6.14 -2.62
C TYR A 215 -12.24 6.55 -1.81
N ASN A 216 -12.53 7.86 -1.74
CA ASN A 216 -13.65 8.40 -0.96
C ASN A 216 -14.91 8.60 -1.83
N ASN A 217 -16.08 8.16 -1.33
CA ASN A 217 -17.39 8.27 -1.98
C ASN A 217 -17.88 9.72 -2.13
N ASN A 218 -17.32 10.69 -1.41
CA ASN A 218 -17.62 12.10 -1.61
C ASN A 218 -17.23 12.55 -3.03
N PHE A 219 -16.18 11.97 -3.62
CA PHE A 219 -15.90 12.18 -5.04
C PHE A 219 -17.03 11.64 -5.91
N SER A 220 -17.60 10.47 -5.58
CA SER A 220 -18.70 9.84 -6.31
C SER A 220 -20.00 10.64 -6.28
N SER A 221 -20.23 11.42 -5.22
CA SER A 221 -21.42 12.31 -5.12
C SER A 221 -21.41 13.45 -6.15
N LEU A 222 -20.26 13.79 -6.73
CA LEU A 222 -20.13 14.79 -7.79
C LEU A 222 -20.47 14.25 -9.19
N LEU A 223 -20.64 12.92 -9.36
CA LEU A 223 -20.46 12.28 -10.67
C LEU A 223 -21.77 11.69 -11.22
N PHE A 224 -22.49 12.47 -12.03
CA PHE A 224 -23.67 11.99 -12.77
C PHE A 224 -23.29 11.34 -14.11
N ASP A 225 -22.20 11.80 -14.73
CA ASP A 225 -21.72 11.36 -16.05
C ASP A 225 -20.53 10.39 -15.94
N ASN A 226 -20.46 9.40 -16.83
CA ASN A 226 -19.36 8.44 -16.93
C ASN A 226 -18.04 9.10 -17.29
N LEU A 227 -18.03 10.11 -18.16
CA LEU A 227 -16.80 10.84 -18.51
C LEU A 227 -16.26 11.60 -17.30
N LEU A 228 -17.13 12.31 -16.58
CA LEU A 228 -16.79 12.97 -15.34
C LEU A 228 -16.22 11.98 -14.29
N LYS A 229 -16.83 10.80 -14.13
CA LYS A 229 -16.31 9.74 -13.26
C LYS A 229 -14.89 9.34 -13.63
N PHE A 230 -14.64 9.17 -14.93
CA PHE A 230 -13.35 8.78 -15.45
C PHE A 230 -12.28 9.84 -15.17
N VAL A 231 -12.57 11.11 -15.45
CA VAL A 231 -11.63 12.22 -15.24
C VAL A 231 -11.26 12.35 -13.76
N ILE A 232 -12.23 12.33 -12.85
CA ILE A 232 -11.96 12.47 -11.41
C ILE A 232 -11.21 11.26 -10.85
N LYS A 233 -11.51 10.04 -11.29
CA LYS A 233 -10.73 8.85 -10.90
C LYS A 233 -9.29 8.92 -11.40
N ASN A 234 -9.08 9.41 -12.63
CA ASN A 234 -7.73 9.59 -13.17
C ASN A 234 -6.94 10.68 -12.46
N LEU A 235 -7.58 11.81 -12.13
CA LEU A 235 -6.98 12.86 -11.32
C LEU A 235 -6.59 12.32 -9.93
N TRP A 236 -7.49 11.58 -9.27
CA TRP A 236 -7.19 10.95 -7.98
C TRP A 236 -5.98 10.00 -8.05
N ASN A 237 -5.93 9.16 -9.09
CA ASN A 237 -4.80 8.25 -9.33
C ASN A 237 -3.50 9.04 -9.60
N PHE A 238 -3.59 10.14 -10.35
CA PHE A 238 -2.46 10.98 -10.69
C PHE A 238 -1.87 11.64 -9.44
N VAL A 239 -2.71 12.25 -8.60
CA VAL A 239 -2.31 12.85 -7.32
C VAL A 239 -1.64 11.82 -6.41
N TYR A 240 -2.19 10.59 -6.32
CA TYR A 240 -1.56 9.51 -5.56
C TYR A 240 -0.14 9.22 -6.04
N GLU A 241 0.06 9.07 -7.36
CA GLU A 241 1.38 8.77 -7.90
C GLU A 241 2.33 9.97 -7.77
N GLU A 242 1.86 11.21 -7.82
CA GLU A 242 2.67 12.40 -7.55
C GLU A 242 3.26 12.39 -6.13
N PHE A 243 2.49 11.99 -5.10
CA PHE A 243 3.04 11.80 -3.75
C PHE A 243 4.15 10.76 -3.73
N ARG A 244 3.96 9.65 -4.45
CA ARG A 244 4.98 8.60 -4.54
C ARG A 244 6.24 9.10 -5.25
N GLN A 245 6.10 9.82 -6.36
CA GLN A 245 7.22 10.30 -7.18
C GLN A 245 7.98 11.44 -6.50
N ARG A 246 7.30 12.32 -5.76
CA ARG A 246 7.91 13.53 -5.21
C ARG A 246 8.37 13.39 -3.76
N ILE A 247 7.83 12.43 -3.01
CA ILE A 247 8.22 12.19 -1.61
C ILE A 247 8.83 10.79 -1.45
N TRP A 248 8.06 9.74 -1.76
CA TRP A 248 8.46 8.38 -1.40
C TRP A 248 9.74 7.91 -2.11
N ILE A 249 9.82 8.11 -3.43
CA ILE A 249 10.98 7.69 -4.23
C ILE A 249 12.22 8.50 -3.85
N PRO A 250 12.19 9.86 -3.81
CA PRO A 250 13.32 10.67 -3.37
C PRO A 250 13.82 10.27 -1.97
N ARG A 251 12.92 10.04 -1.01
CA ARG A 251 13.27 9.53 0.31
C ARG A 251 14.04 8.22 0.25
N CYS A 252 13.60 7.29 -0.61
CA CYS A 252 14.26 5.99 -0.75
C CYS A 252 15.66 6.13 -1.35
N ASP A 253 15.83 7.00 -2.35
CA ASP A 253 17.11 7.25 -2.99
C ASP A 253 18.09 7.93 -2.02
N GLU A 254 17.64 8.95 -1.28
CA GLU A 254 18.42 9.63 -0.24
C GLU A 254 18.92 8.64 0.82
N ILE A 255 18.07 7.75 1.32
CA ILE A 255 18.46 6.74 2.32
C ILE A 255 19.43 5.72 1.73
N LYS A 256 19.25 5.32 0.48
CA LYS A 256 20.19 4.43 -0.20
C LYS A 256 21.57 5.07 -0.28
N GLU A 257 21.65 6.34 -0.63
CA GLU A 257 22.91 7.10 -0.66
C GLU A 257 23.55 7.23 0.72
N LEU A 258 22.76 7.55 1.76
CA LEU A 258 23.25 7.64 3.14
C LEU A 258 23.85 6.31 3.62
N ASN A 259 23.20 5.19 3.28
CA ASN A 259 23.69 3.85 3.63
C ASN A 259 24.98 3.52 2.89
N VAL A 260 25.09 3.84 1.59
CA VAL A 260 26.34 3.66 0.82
C VAL A 260 27.48 4.48 1.42
N LYS A 261 27.23 5.76 1.74
CA LYS A 261 28.22 6.64 2.40
C LYS A 261 28.66 6.08 3.75
N LYS A 262 27.75 5.50 4.54
CA LYS A 262 28.07 4.88 5.84
C LYS A 262 28.97 3.65 5.68
N VAL A 263 28.68 2.79 4.71
CA VAL A 263 29.51 1.60 4.40
C VAL A 263 30.90 2.02 3.94
N TYR A 264 30.98 3.00 3.03
CA TYR A 264 32.26 3.50 2.53
C TYR A 264 33.13 4.12 3.63
N LYS A 265 32.55 4.95 4.51
CA LYS A 265 33.27 5.53 5.67
C LYS A 265 33.80 4.45 6.60
N LYS A 266 33.02 3.41 6.87
CA LYS A 266 33.44 2.27 7.70
C LYS A 266 34.63 1.54 7.06
N TRP A 267 34.60 1.32 5.76
CA TRP A 267 35.69 0.68 5.03
C TRP A 267 37.00 1.50 5.06
N ILE A 268 36.93 2.82 4.88
CA ILE A 268 38.11 3.71 5.02
C ILE A 268 38.71 3.57 6.43
N TYR A 269 37.87 3.68 7.46
CA TYR A 269 38.32 3.59 8.85
C TYR A 269 38.99 2.25 9.16
N GLU A 270 38.44 1.14 8.65
CA GLU A 270 39.04 -0.19 8.81
C GLU A 270 40.40 -0.29 8.10
N LYS A 271 40.53 0.30 6.90
CA LYS A 271 41.77 0.34 6.12
C LYS A 271 42.88 1.14 6.83
N GLU A 272 42.57 2.35 7.31
CA GLU A 272 43.50 3.19 8.07
C GLU A 272 44.00 2.49 9.34
N LYS A 273 43.12 1.75 10.02
CA LYS A 273 43.48 0.99 11.23
C LYS A 273 44.40 -0.20 10.93
N THR A 274 44.28 -0.84 9.77
CA THR A 274 45.19 -1.91 9.33
C THR A 274 46.53 -1.39 8.81
N GLU A 275 46.61 -0.16 8.31
CA GLU A 275 47.87 0.44 7.83
C GLU A 275 48.70 1.07 8.97
N MET A 276 48.11 1.29 10.15
CA MET A 276 48.77 1.78 11.36
C MET A 276 49.33 0.69 12.29
N ASN A 277 49.07 -0.59 12.00
CA ASN A 277 49.59 -1.75 12.74
C ASN A 277 50.60 -2.52 11.89
#